data_AF-A0A932NRR4-F1
#
_entry.id   AF-A0A932NRR4-F1
#
_cell.length_a   1.000
_cell.length_b   1.000
_cell.length_c   1.000
_cell.angle_alpha   90.00
_cell.angle_beta   90.00
_cell.angle_gamma   90.00
#
_symmetry.space_group_name_H-M   'P 1'
#
loop_
_entity.id
_entity.type
_entity.pdbx_description
1 polymer ?
#
loop_
_entity_poly.entity_id
_entity_poly.type
_entity_poly.pdbx_seq_one_letter_code
_entity_poly.pdbx_strand_id
1 'polypeptide(L)'
;MQVKLDTHAVDLDQYPLEKLAVLRDAQGQEIPALGVESPSGSGHHREGMLTFPGTDANGKLVLSPEAETLTLILRGIGGVPERVFRWQLPLG
;
A
#
# COMPACT_ATOMS: atom_id res chain seq x y z
N MET A 1 -2.72 -6.18 -7.38
CA MET A 1 -1.93 -4.94 -7.53
C MET A 1 -0.70 -5.03 -6.64
N GLN A 2 0.43 -4.47 -7.06
CA GLN A 2 1.69 -4.45 -6.30
C GLN A 2 2.12 -3.02 -6.01
N VAL A 3 2.51 -2.72 -4.77
CA VAL A 3 3.15 -1.43 -4.40
C VAL A 3 4.50 -1.71 -3.77
N LYS A 4 5.55 -1.07 -4.28
CA LYS A 4 6.92 -1.16 -3.75
C LYS A 4 7.20 0.01 -2.81
N LEU A 5 7.64 -0.30 -1.60
CA LEU A 5 8.12 0.65 -0.60
C LEU A 5 9.64 0.59 -0.54
N ASP A 6 10.33 1.72 -0.62
CA ASP A 6 11.79 1.83 -0.42
C ASP A 6 12.06 2.98 0.55
N THR A 7 12.74 2.67 1.66
CA THR A 7 13.15 3.67 2.66
C THR A 7 14.61 3.51 3.04
N HIS A 8 15.33 4.63 3.10
CA HIS A 8 16.75 4.71 3.45
C HIS A 8 17.02 5.10 4.93
N ALA A 9 15.98 5.33 5.74
CA ALA A 9 16.12 5.95 7.07
C ALA A 9 15.30 5.31 8.21
N VAL A 10 14.36 4.40 7.90
CA VAL A 10 13.50 3.76 8.91
C VAL A 10 13.53 2.26 8.69
N ASP A 11 13.79 1.50 9.75
CA ASP A 11 13.64 0.05 9.70
C ASP A 11 12.15 -0.30 9.60
N LEU A 12 11.76 -0.94 8.51
CA LEU A 12 10.38 -1.33 8.24
C LEU A 12 10.02 -2.70 8.85
N ASP A 13 11.01 -3.50 9.27
CA ASP A 13 10.81 -4.86 9.81
C ASP A 13 9.97 -4.88 11.08
N GLN A 14 10.10 -3.84 11.89
CA GLN A 14 9.39 -3.73 13.15
C GLN A 14 7.90 -3.46 12.97
N TYR A 15 7.45 -3.16 11.74
CA TYR A 15 6.07 -2.84 11.44
C TYR A 15 5.41 -3.99 10.67
N PRO A 16 4.26 -4.50 11.14
CA PRO A 16 3.43 -5.42 10.36
C PRO A 16 2.73 -4.64 9.24
N LEU A 17 3.47 -4.29 8.18
CA LEU A 17 2.99 -3.41 7.10
C LEU A 17 1.70 -3.92 6.46
N GLU A 18 1.50 -5.23 6.37
CA GLU A 18 0.27 -5.85 5.89
C GLU A 18 -0.96 -5.49 6.74
N LYS A 19 -0.77 -5.19 8.03
CA LYS A 19 -1.83 -4.76 8.95
C LYS A 19 -1.99 -3.25 9.00
N LEU A 20 -0.99 -2.51 8.51
CA LEU A 20 -0.92 -1.05 8.60
C LEU A 20 -1.22 -0.36 7.26
N ALA A 21 -1.26 -1.13 6.17
CA ALA A 21 -1.49 -0.66 4.82
C ALA A 21 -2.94 -0.90 4.37
N VAL A 22 -3.57 0.16 3.87
CA VAL A 22 -4.88 0.08 3.21
C VAL A 22 -4.85 0.87 1.90
N LEU A 23 -5.49 0.33 0.86
CA LEU A 23 -5.88 1.14 -0.29
C LEU A 23 -7.20 1.83 0.02
N ARG A 24 -7.33 3.06 -0.45
CA ARG A 24 -8.60 3.75 -0.49
C ARG A 24 -8.98 4.00 -1.93
N ASP A 25 -10.15 3.51 -2.33
CA ASP A 25 -10.70 3.73 -3.67
C ASP A 25 -11.30 5.14 -3.82
N ALA A 26 -11.76 5.47 -5.02
CA ALA A 26 -12.40 6.76 -5.31
C ALA A 26 -13.76 6.95 -4.60
N GLN A 27 -14.35 5.88 -4.05
CA GLN A 27 -15.58 5.92 -3.26
C GLN A 27 -15.30 6.04 -1.75
N GLY A 28 -14.03 6.04 -1.34
CA GLY A 28 -13.61 6.13 0.05
C GLY A 28 -13.57 4.79 0.79
N GLN A 29 -13.79 3.68 0.11
CA GLN A 29 -13.72 2.34 0.69
C GLN A 29 -12.27 1.97 0.98
N GLU A 30 -12.00 1.50 2.19
CA GLU A 30 -10.69 0.99 2.59
C GLU A 30 -10.57 -0.52 2.36
N ILE A 31 -9.52 -0.91 1.65
CA ILE A 31 -9.22 -2.28 1.25
C ILE A 31 -7.88 -2.66 1.89
N PRO A 32 -7.85 -3.60 2.84
CA PRO A 32 -6.62 -4.00 3.51
C PRO A 32 -5.70 -4.77 2.57
N ALA A 33 -4.39 -4.72 2.83
CA ALA A 33 -3.43 -5.56 2.14
C ALA A 33 -3.67 -7.04 2.49
N LEU A 34 -3.45 -7.93 1.51
CA LEU A 34 -3.49 -9.38 1.69
C LEU A 34 -2.20 -9.90 2.37
N GLY A 35 -1.10 -9.17 2.19
CA GLY A 35 0.20 -9.55 2.70
C GLY A 35 1.30 -8.64 2.16
N VAL A 36 2.48 -8.79 2.75
CA VAL A 36 3.74 -8.23 2.27
C VAL A 36 4.59 -9.42 1.82
N GLU A 37 5.02 -9.43 0.56
CA GLU A 37 6.06 -10.37 0.15
C GLU A 37 7.42 -9.86 0.66
N SER A 38 8.14 -10.77 1.34
CA SER A 38 9.29 -10.46 2.18
C SER A 38 10.50 -9.89 1.44
N PRO A 39 11.27 -9.05 2.16
CA PRO A 39 12.33 -8.20 1.62
C PRO A 39 13.57 -9.03 1.29
N SER A 40 13.95 -9.09 0.02
CA SER A 40 15.36 -9.26 -0.31
C SER A 40 16.08 -7.95 0.03
N GLY A 41 16.83 -7.90 1.14
CA GLY A 41 17.63 -6.73 1.50
C GLY A 41 18.41 -6.90 2.80
N SER A 42 19.74 -6.88 2.72
CA SER A 42 20.64 -6.81 3.88
C SER A 42 21.14 -5.37 4.01
N GLY A 43 20.95 -4.75 5.18
CA GLY A 43 21.37 -3.36 5.45
C GLY A 43 20.31 -2.31 5.08
N HIS A 44 20.64 -1.03 5.32
CA HIS A 44 19.77 0.19 5.39
C HIS A 44 18.75 0.48 4.25
N HIS A 45 18.55 -0.41 3.29
CA HIS A 45 17.52 -0.32 2.25
C HIS A 45 16.74 -1.62 2.24
N ARG A 46 15.50 -1.58 2.70
CA ARG A 46 14.58 -2.71 2.55
C ARG A 46 13.42 -2.34 1.67
N GLU A 47 13.14 -3.26 0.77
CA GLU A 47 12.05 -3.18 -0.18
C GLU A 47 10.94 -4.12 0.27
N GLY A 48 9.70 -3.63 0.32
CA GLY A 48 8.52 -4.46 0.61
C GLY A 48 7.52 -4.35 -0.53
N MET A 49 6.91 -5.47 -0.91
CA MET A 49 5.83 -5.50 -1.90
C MET A 49 4.50 -5.80 -1.24
N LEU A 50 3.61 -4.80 -1.22
CA LEU A 50 2.24 -4.94 -0.74
C LEU A 50 1.34 -5.49 -1.85
N THR A 51 0.60 -6.55 -1.53
CA THR A 51 -0.39 -7.15 -2.43
C THR A 51 -1.80 -6.86 -1.93
N PHE A 52 -2.67 -6.42 -2.83
CA PHE A 52 -4.08 -6.12 -2.55
C PHE A 52 -5.01 -6.99 -3.41
N PRO A 53 -6.24 -7.29 -2.93
CA PRO A 53 -7.20 -8.04 -3.72
C PRO A 53 -7.59 -7.26 -4.99
N GLY A 54 -7.91 -7.99 -6.06
CA GLY A 54 -8.36 -7.37 -7.31
C GLY A 54 -9.78 -6.82 -7.23
N THR A 55 -10.60 -7.34 -6.30
CA THR A 55 -11.97 -6.92 -6.06
C THR A 55 -12.24 -6.61 -4.59
N ASP A 56 -13.19 -5.72 -4.34
CA ASP A 56 -13.69 -5.40 -3.00
C ASP A 56 -14.64 -6.50 -2.47
N ALA A 57 -15.19 -6.28 -1.26
CA ALA A 57 -16.15 -7.18 -0.63
C ALA A 57 -17.46 -7.35 -1.42
N ASN A 58 -17.77 -6.45 -2.35
CA ASN A 58 -18.95 -6.51 -3.20
C ASN A 58 -18.66 -7.11 -4.59
N GLY A 59 -17.43 -7.56 -4.84
CA GLY A 59 -17.00 -8.09 -6.13
C GLY A 59 -16.69 -7.02 -7.18
N LYS A 60 -16.64 -5.75 -6.81
CA LYS A 60 -16.24 -4.64 -7.70
C LYS A 60 -14.72 -4.59 -7.80
N LEU A 61 -14.18 -4.28 -8.98
CA LEU A 61 -12.75 -4.07 -9.16
C LEU A 61 -12.25 -2.92 -8.28
N VAL A 62 -11.19 -3.18 -7.50
CA VAL A 62 -10.49 -2.18 -6.67
C VAL A 62 -9.86 -1.09 -7.55
N LEU A 63 -9.36 -1.50 -8.72
CA LEU A 63 -8.93 -0.61 -9.78
C LEU A 63 -9.76 -0.92 -11.02
N SER A 64 -10.81 -0.13 -11.25
CA SER A 64 -11.55 -0.20 -12.51
C SER A 64 -10.79 0.54 -13.62
N PRO A 65 -11.03 0.22 -14.90
CA PRO A 65 -10.43 0.95 -16.03
C PRO A 65 -10.70 2.47 -16.01
N GLU A 66 -11.76 2.89 -15.34
CA GLU A 66 -12.19 4.28 -15.20
C GLU A 66 -11.67 4.94 -13.92
N ALA A 67 -10.88 4.23 -13.10
CA ALA A 67 -10.32 4.81 -11.88
C ALA A 67 -9.34 5.93 -12.25
N GLU A 68 -9.58 7.13 -11.72
CA GLU A 68 -8.72 8.31 -11.95
C GLU A 68 -7.65 8.48 -10.89
N THR A 69 -7.85 7.87 -9.71
CA THR A 69 -6.95 8.02 -8.57
C THR A 69 -6.78 6.73 -7.79
N LEU A 70 -5.58 6.54 -7.24
CA LEU A 70 -5.25 5.48 -6.30
C LEU A 70 -4.67 6.11 -5.03
N THR A 71 -5.18 5.72 -3.86
CA THR A 71 -4.64 6.18 -2.57
C THR A 71 -4.14 4.99 -1.75
N LEU A 72 -2.89 5.04 -1.29
CA LEU A 72 -2.35 4.13 -0.26
C LEU A 72 -2.19 4.89 1.05
N ILE A 73 -2.65 4.30 2.15
CA ILE A 73 -2.49 4.83 3.49
C ILE A 73 -1.67 3.84 4.31
N LEU A 74 -0.56 4.30 4.87
CA LEU A 74 0.26 3.57 5.83
C LEU A 74 0.10 4.20 7.21
N ARG A 75 -0.39 3.44 8.18
CA ARG A 75 -0.69 3.94 9.53
C ARG A 75 0.44 3.65 10.51
N GLY A 76 0.72 4.61 11.40
CA GLY A 76 1.57 4.40 12.58
C GLY A 76 3.06 4.12 12.31
N ILE A 77 3.55 4.36 11.09
CA ILE A 77 4.97 4.17 10.76
C ILE A 77 5.79 5.35 11.31
N GLY A 78 6.94 5.10 11.95
CA GLY A 78 7.89 6.14 12.34
C GLY A 78 7.28 7.35 13.08
N GLY A 79 6.33 7.11 13.99
CA GLY A 79 5.68 8.17 14.80
C GLY A 79 4.68 9.07 14.06
N VAL A 80 4.39 8.83 12.78
CA VAL A 80 3.39 9.60 12.04
C VAL A 80 2.08 8.80 11.99
N PRO A 81 0.92 9.40 12.34
CA PRO A 81 -0.35 8.69 12.39
C PRO A 81 -0.75 8.06 11.04
N GLU A 82 -0.68 8.84 9.96
CA GLU A 82 -0.97 8.36 8.60
C GLU A 82 0.02 8.97 7.59
N ARG A 83 0.66 8.13 6.79
CA ARG A 83 1.32 8.53 5.54
C ARG A 83 0.39 8.20 4.39
N VAL A 84 0.03 9.21 3.61
CA VAL A 84 -0.90 9.08 2.49
C VAL A 84 -0.16 9.31 1.18
N PHE A 85 -0.18 8.30 0.31
CA PHE A 85 0.37 8.35 -1.02
C PHE A 85 -0.78 8.35 -2.02
N ARG A 86 -0.78 9.29 -2.96
CA ARG A 86 -1.84 9.42 -3.97
C ARG A 86 -1.21 9.46 -5.35
N TRP A 87 -1.80 8.71 -6.27
CA TRP A 87 -1.42 8.68 -7.68
C TRP A 87 -2.64 9.00 -8.54
N GLN A 88 -2.40 9.71 -9.64
CA GLN A 88 -3.36 9.83 -10.74
C GLN A 88 -3.17 8.67 -11.71
N LEU A 89 -4.26 8.22 -12.30
CA LEU A 89 -4.30 7.10 -13.23
C LEU A 89 -4.73 7.56 -14.64
N PRO A 90 -4.28 6.89 -15.72
CA PRO A 90 -3.33 5.78 -15.71
C PRO A 90 -1.94 6.24 -15.25
N LEU A 91 -1.18 5.35 -14.62
CA LEU A 91 0.20 5.64 -14.24
C LEU A 91 0.98 5.91 -15.54
N GLY A 92 1.47 7.14 -15.71
CA GLY A 92 2.29 7.56 -16.85
C GLY A 92 3.72 7.06 -16.78
#